data_AF-A0A6C1KUK9-F1
#
_entry.id   AF-A0A6C1KUK9-F1
#
_cell.length_a   1.000
_cell.length_b   1.000
_cell.length_c   1.000
_cell.angle_alpha   90.00
_cell.angle_beta   90.00
_cell.angle_gamma   90.00
#
_symmetry.space_group_name_H-M   'P 1'
#
loop_
_entity.id
_entity.type
_entity.pdbx_description
1 polymer ?
#
loop_
_entity_poly.entity_id
_entity_poly.type
_entity_poly.pdbx_seq_one_letter_code
_entity_poly.pdbx_strand_id
1 'polypeptide(L)'
;MQRTLPNPSVEIEARAWRLRFLDAPPDLNTDLGAADVIEVNEPRKVYAVAETVDPAAPPSRFDDVGGRSLALLWMPPLAFDGADSAWLEGIPLEGLKDGGRVVRAGLRTSRVVWTNARAVIYAPPDQFADARDALVRFTVLERDVCEIEAAMPDIWAEIRRTVKLSHTVTRGDVRRNSASVGAMTERVTELNRRALLDDTALEQMAPALSPASKRLFAELALQANLFDRLEALGEPLDFAFDYHEVVNNRLTEASQFFRSYRVDSWILAVLALELIATSYPYIERLFALN
;
A
#
# COMPACT_ATOMS: atom_id res chain seq x y z
N MET A 1 19.48 40.02 47.46
CA MET A 1 19.92 39.94 46.07
C MET A 1 19.35 38.68 45.43
N GLN A 2 18.11 38.76 44.92
CA GLN A 2 17.53 37.71 44.10
C GLN A 2 18.11 37.86 42.70
N ARG A 3 18.93 36.90 42.27
CA ARG A 3 19.28 36.75 40.85
C ARG A 3 18.03 36.26 40.13
N THR A 4 17.27 37.18 39.56
CA THR A 4 16.34 36.88 38.48
C THR A 4 17.16 36.30 37.34
N LEU A 5 17.07 34.97 37.16
CA LEU A 5 17.49 34.32 35.93
C LEU A 5 16.73 34.99 34.78
N PRO A 6 17.40 35.36 33.67
CA PRO A 6 16.67 35.72 32.47
C PRO A 6 15.88 34.48 32.07
N ASN A 7 14.56 34.56 32.10
CA ASN A 7 13.70 33.61 31.43
C ASN A 7 13.66 34.08 29.98
N PRO A 8 14.42 33.49 29.03
CA PRO A 8 14.13 33.71 27.64
C PRO A 8 12.78 33.04 27.42
N SER A 9 11.70 33.81 27.51
CA SER A 9 10.47 33.50 26.82
C SER A 9 10.81 33.52 25.33
N VAL A 10 11.43 32.44 24.85
CA VAL A 10 11.37 32.10 23.44
C VAL A 10 9.88 31.95 23.21
N GLU A 11 9.29 32.92 22.53
CA GLU A 11 7.96 32.76 21.96
C GLU A 11 8.09 31.59 20.98
N ILE A 12 7.76 30.40 21.47
CA ILE A 12 7.75 29.21 20.65
C ILE A 12 6.46 29.33 19.84
N GLU A 13 6.60 29.85 18.62
CA GLU A 13 5.50 29.95 17.67
C GLU A 13 5.16 28.57 17.09
N ALA A 14 3.88 28.37 16.79
CA ALA A 14 3.42 27.20 16.05
C ALA A 14 4.13 27.11 14.69
N ARG A 15 4.41 25.89 14.24
CA ARG A 15 5.06 25.66 12.95
C ARG A 15 4.31 24.61 12.18
N ALA A 16 4.24 24.76 10.87
CA ALA A 16 3.56 23.82 10.00
C ALA A 16 4.45 23.37 8.84
N TRP A 17 4.22 22.14 8.41
CA TRP A 17 4.89 21.53 7.27
C TRP A 17 3.89 20.79 6.39
N ARG A 18 4.20 20.69 5.11
CA ARG A 18 3.65 19.71 4.18
C ARG A 18 4.68 18.60 4.03
N LEU A 19 4.34 17.41 4.50
CA LEU A 19 5.17 16.22 4.36
C LEU A 19 4.80 15.52 3.06
N ARG A 20 5.74 15.36 2.13
CA ARG A 20 5.56 14.59 0.89
C ARG A 20 6.24 13.24 1.03
N PHE A 21 5.52 12.17 0.72
CA PHE A 21 6.04 10.80 0.80
C PHE A 21 6.49 10.33 -0.58
N LEU A 22 7.79 10.03 -0.72
CA LEU A 22 8.44 9.62 -1.96
C LEU A 22 8.96 8.18 -1.85
N ASP A 23 8.79 7.41 -2.92
CA ASP A 23 9.32 6.04 -3.03
C ASP A 23 10.82 6.02 -3.40
N ALA A 24 11.37 7.17 -3.80
CA ALA A 24 12.77 7.37 -4.18
C ALA A 24 13.38 8.55 -3.40
N PRO A 25 14.69 8.55 -3.15
CA PRO A 25 15.35 9.66 -2.48
C PRO A 25 15.14 10.96 -3.28
N PRO A 26 14.92 12.11 -2.62
CA PRO A 26 14.76 13.37 -3.34
C PRO A 26 16.05 13.74 -4.07
N ASP A 27 15.92 14.22 -5.31
CA ASP A 27 17.04 14.75 -6.07
C ASP A 27 17.57 16.01 -5.38
N LEU A 28 18.83 15.94 -4.92
CA LEU A 28 19.55 17.04 -4.23
C LEU A 28 19.64 18.35 -5.06
N ASN A 29 19.31 18.30 -6.36
CA ASN A 29 19.33 19.42 -7.29
C ASN A 29 17.98 20.14 -7.46
N THR A 30 16.92 19.66 -6.80
CA THR A 30 15.59 20.30 -6.82
C THR A 30 15.51 21.30 -5.67
N ASP A 31 14.62 22.30 -5.74
CA ASP A 31 14.37 23.28 -4.64
C ASP A 31 14.02 22.62 -3.27
N LEU A 32 13.82 21.29 -3.26
CA LEU A 32 13.73 20.41 -2.10
C LEU A 32 15.05 20.27 -1.30
N GLY A 33 16.19 20.76 -1.81
CA GLY A 33 17.52 20.62 -1.18
C GLY A 33 17.70 21.29 0.19
N ALA A 34 16.75 22.14 0.61
CA ALA A 34 16.69 22.72 1.97
C ALA A 34 15.62 22.07 2.87
N ALA A 35 14.86 21.10 2.35
CA ALA A 35 13.80 20.41 3.09
C ALA A 35 14.37 19.34 4.03
N ASP A 36 13.78 19.22 5.21
CA ASP A 36 14.13 18.18 6.18
C ASP A 36 13.59 16.83 5.68
N VAL A 37 14.48 15.84 5.52
CA VAL A 37 14.16 14.52 4.94
C VAL A 37 14.22 13.46 6.03
N ILE A 38 13.11 12.75 6.22
CA ILE A 38 13.00 11.63 7.15
C ILE A 38 12.97 10.33 6.33
N GLU A 39 13.97 9.47 6.55
CA GLU A 39 14.02 8.14 5.94
C GLU A 39 13.28 7.13 6.82
N VAL A 40 12.24 6.54 6.26
CA VAL A 40 11.49 5.44 6.85
C VAL A 40 11.91 4.16 6.13
N ASN A 41 12.45 3.20 6.87
CA ASN A 41 12.88 1.91 6.29
C ASN A 41 11.84 0.79 6.44
N GLU A 42 10.87 0.96 7.35
CA GLU A 42 9.85 -0.04 7.71
C GLU A 42 8.49 0.66 7.79
N PRO A 43 7.40 0.07 7.26
CA PRO A 43 7.31 -1.27 6.63
C PRO A 43 7.95 -1.35 5.24
N ARG A 44 8.12 -0.21 4.58
CA ARG A 44 8.82 -0.09 3.30
C ARG A 44 9.68 1.16 3.26
N LYS A 45 10.65 1.18 2.36
CA LYS A 45 11.55 2.32 2.18
C LYS A 45 10.79 3.51 1.58
N VAL A 46 10.60 4.55 2.37
CA VAL A 46 9.91 5.79 1.99
C VAL A 46 10.66 7.00 2.55
N TYR A 47 10.69 8.07 1.77
CA TYR A 47 11.29 9.35 2.16
C TYR A 47 10.19 10.36 2.40
N ALA A 48 10.08 10.89 3.62
CA ALA A 48 9.18 11.99 3.94
C ALA A 48 9.95 13.31 3.89
N VAL A 49 9.59 14.17 2.93
CA VAL A 49 10.23 15.48 2.72
C VAL A 49 9.33 16.57 3.27
N ALA A 50 9.85 17.38 4.21
CA ALA A 50 9.09 18.41 4.89
C ALA A 50 9.28 19.80 4.26
N GLU A 51 8.22 20.35 3.68
CA GLU A 51 8.17 21.72 3.16
C GLU A 51 7.47 22.62 4.17
N THR A 52 8.04 23.77 4.55
CA THR A 52 7.38 24.69 5.49
C THR A 52 6.13 25.30 4.88
N VAL A 53 5.04 25.35 5.64
CA VAL A 53 3.78 26.02 5.26
C VAL A 53 3.34 26.99 6.35
N ASP A 54 2.42 27.89 6.00
CA ASP A 54 1.85 28.86 6.94
C ASP A 54 1.01 28.13 8.00
N PRO A 55 1.33 28.25 9.31
CA PRO A 55 0.55 27.65 10.38
C PRO A 55 -0.87 28.23 10.50
N ALA A 56 -1.11 29.47 10.05
CA ALA A 56 -2.43 30.10 10.13
C ALA A 56 -3.38 29.68 8.99
N ALA A 57 -2.83 29.17 7.88
CA ALA A 57 -3.59 28.82 6.68
C ALA A 57 -3.33 27.35 6.29
N PRO A 58 -4.12 26.39 6.82
CA PRO A 58 -3.92 24.98 6.51
C PRO A 58 -4.10 24.74 5.00
N PRO A 59 -3.20 23.97 4.37
CA PRO A 59 -3.35 23.64 2.96
C PRO A 59 -4.66 22.88 2.69
N SER A 60 -5.13 22.93 1.45
CA SER A 60 -6.37 22.24 1.09
C SER A 60 -6.19 20.73 1.29
N ARG A 61 -7.26 20.06 1.73
CA ARG A 61 -7.28 18.61 1.99
C ARG A 61 -6.91 17.77 0.74
N PHE A 62 -7.03 18.37 -0.45
CA PHE A 62 -6.90 17.71 -1.75
C PHE A 62 -5.83 18.37 -2.64
N ASP A 63 -4.93 19.15 -2.06
CA ASP A 63 -3.91 19.92 -2.80
C ASP A 63 -2.85 19.06 -3.51
N ASP A 64 -2.91 17.73 -3.37
CA ASP A 64 -1.94 16.82 -3.93
C ASP A 64 -2.61 15.81 -4.87
N VAL A 65 -2.17 15.85 -6.14
CA VAL A 65 -2.57 14.94 -7.21
C VAL A 65 -1.92 13.59 -6.93
N GLY A 66 -2.50 12.83 -6.00
CA GLY A 66 -2.02 11.51 -5.60
C GLY A 66 -2.26 11.14 -4.13
N GLY A 67 -2.71 12.08 -3.28
CA GLY A 67 -2.99 11.79 -1.87
C GLY A 67 -1.74 11.40 -1.05
N ARG A 68 -0.54 11.73 -1.54
CA ARG A 68 0.75 11.33 -0.96
C ARG A 68 1.37 12.40 -0.08
N SER A 69 0.62 13.41 0.33
CA SER A 69 1.08 14.44 1.25
C SER A 69 0.28 14.48 2.54
N LEU A 70 0.93 14.85 3.64
CA LEU A 70 0.31 15.07 4.94
C LEU A 70 0.67 16.49 5.39
N ALA A 71 -0.34 17.31 5.67
CA ALA A 71 -0.12 18.58 6.33
C ALA A 71 0.05 18.34 7.83
N LEU A 72 1.15 18.80 8.40
CA LEU A 72 1.51 18.65 9.81
C LEU A 72 1.57 20.03 10.47
N LEU A 73 0.77 20.24 11.51
CA LEU A 73 0.91 21.37 12.42
C LEU A 73 1.57 20.89 13.72
N TRP A 74 2.57 21.60 14.19
CA TRP A 74 3.10 21.46 15.54
C TRP A 74 2.72 22.67 16.38
N MET A 75 2.22 22.39 17.58
CA MET A 75 1.90 23.38 18.58
C MET A 75 2.59 23.03 19.90
N PRO A 76 3.31 23.97 20.52
CA PRO A 76 3.76 23.76 21.88
C PRO A 76 2.55 23.75 22.85
N PRO A 77 2.64 23.07 24.00
CA PRO A 77 1.49 22.83 24.89
C PRO A 77 0.81 24.08 25.48
N LEU A 78 1.42 25.25 25.29
CA LEU A 78 0.96 26.54 25.83
C LEU A 78 0.60 27.56 24.74
N ALA A 79 0.84 27.26 23.46
CA ALA A 79 0.38 28.11 22.36
C ALA A 79 -1.07 27.73 22.05
N PHE A 80 -2.01 28.44 22.68
CA PHE A 80 -3.43 28.40 22.34
C PHE A 80 -3.79 29.73 21.68
N ASP A 81 -3.39 29.90 20.43
CA ASP A 81 -3.75 31.05 19.58
C ASP A 81 -4.98 30.76 18.71
N GLY A 82 -5.53 29.54 18.79
CA GLY A 82 -6.65 29.08 17.97
C GLY A 82 -6.24 28.64 16.57
N ALA A 83 -4.94 28.55 16.25
CA ALA A 83 -4.47 28.04 14.96
C ALA A 83 -4.91 26.59 14.72
N ASP A 84 -5.01 25.77 15.77
CA ASP A 84 -5.58 24.41 15.71
C ASP A 84 -7.00 24.38 15.17
N SER A 85 -7.83 25.38 15.46
CA SER A 85 -9.25 25.37 15.07
C SER A 85 -9.45 25.27 13.55
N ALA A 86 -8.66 25.99 12.75
CA ALA A 86 -8.71 25.91 11.29
C ALA A 86 -8.17 24.57 10.76
N TRP A 87 -7.20 23.97 11.46
CA TRP A 87 -6.62 22.68 11.10
C TRP A 87 -7.55 21.52 11.44
N LEU A 88 -8.32 21.66 12.52
CA LEU A 88 -9.33 20.72 13.00
C LEU A 88 -10.70 20.93 12.33
N GLU A 89 -10.90 22.03 11.60
CA GLU A 89 -12.15 22.32 10.91
C GLU A 89 -12.49 21.22 9.89
N GLY A 90 -13.72 20.69 9.98
CA GLY A 90 -14.19 19.61 9.11
C GLY A 90 -13.65 18.22 9.47
N ILE A 91 -12.84 18.08 10.51
CA ILE A 91 -12.47 16.77 11.08
C ILE A 91 -13.67 16.26 11.91
N PRO A 92 -14.29 15.12 11.55
CA PRO A 92 -15.41 14.60 12.32
C PRO A 92 -14.99 14.32 13.77
N LEU A 93 -15.90 14.59 14.71
CA LEU A 93 -15.65 14.37 16.13
C LEU A 93 -15.35 12.89 16.40
N GLU A 94 -16.01 11.97 15.72
CA GLU A 94 -15.73 10.52 15.71
C GLU A 94 -16.34 9.90 14.43
N GLY A 95 -15.75 8.81 13.95
CA GLY A 95 -16.38 7.91 12.98
C GLY A 95 -15.96 8.04 11.51
N LEU A 96 -16.34 7.01 10.75
CA LEU A 96 -16.11 6.87 9.31
C LEU A 96 -17.13 7.75 8.55
N LYS A 97 -16.81 9.01 8.27
CA LYS A 97 -17.60 9.81 7.33
C LYS A 97 -16.70 10.39 6.25
N ASP A 98 -17.06 10.13 5.00
CA ASP A 98 -16.42 10.66 3.80
C ASP A 98 -14.90 10.39 3.68
N GLY A 99 -14.48 9.16 4.00
CA GLY A 99 -13.12 8.69 3.71
C GLY A 99 -12.01 9.30 4.58
N GLY A 100 -12.34 9.86 5.76
CA GLY A 100 -11.34 10.32 6.72
C GLY A 100 -11.51 9.65 8.08
N ARG A 101 -10.67 8.66 8.39
CA ARG A 101 -10.50 8.18 9.77
C ARG A 101 -9.79 9.27 10.58
N VAL A 102 -10.25 9.49 11.81
CA VAL A 102 -9.61 10.40 12.76
C VAL A 102 -9.00 9.57 13.86
N VAL A 103 -7.70 9.71 14.06
CA VAL A 103 -6.94 8.98 15.07
C VAL A 103 -6.44 9.97 16.09
N ARG A 104 -6.73 9.73 17.37
CA ARG A 104 -6.29 10.59 18.47
C ARG A 104 -5.46 9.76 19.43
N ALA A 105 -4.17 10.05 19.50
CA ALA A 105 -3.25 9.40 20.43
C ALA A 105 -2.71 10.42 21.43
N GLY A 106 -2.49 9.99 22.66
CA GLY A 106 -1.99 10.86 23.72
C GLY A 106 -1.06 10.11 24.65
N LEU A 107 0.17 10.58 24.76
CA LEU A 107 1.06 10.30 25.87
C LEU A 107 0.99 11.45 26.89
N ARG A 108 1.63 11.27 28.03
CA ARG A 108 1.57 12.24 29.16
C ARG A 108 1.92 13.69 28.75
N THR A 109 2.84 13.86 27.81
CA THR A 109 3.38 15.16 27.39
C THR A 109 3.22 15.46 25.90
N SER A 110 2.67 14.51 25.12
CA SER A 110 2.42 14.68 23.70
C SER A 110 1.03 14.19 23.31
N ARG A 111 0.34 14.94 22.46
CA ARG A 111 -0.94 14.53 21.87
C ARG A 111 -0.88 14.69 20.37
N VAL A 112 -1.49 13.77 19.66
CA VAL A 112 -1.54 13.76 18.20
C VAL A 112 -2.98 13.56 17.77
N VAL A 113 -3.42 14.43 16.87
CA VAL A 113 -4.66 14.23 16.11
C VAL A 113 -4.25 14.01 14.67
N TRP A 114 -4.62 12.88 14.09
CA TRP A 114 -4.27 12.51 12.72
C TRP A 114 -5.52 12.23 11.90
N THR A 115 -5.42 12.58 10.63
CA THR A 115 -6.31 12.19 9.53
C THR A 115 -5.45 11.88 8.32
N ASN A 116 -6.02 11.26 7.30
CA ASN A 116 -5.26 10.93 6.08
C ASN A 116 -4.63 12.15 5.37
N ALA A 117 -5.11 13.37 5.60
CA ALA A 117 -4.59 14.58 4.95
C ALA A 117 -3.93 15.58 5.90
N ARG A 118 -4.30 15.57 7.18
CA ARG A 118 -3.86 16.54 8.18
C ARG A 118 -3.51 15.87 9.49
N ALA A 119 -2.50 16.38 10.16
CA ALA A 119 -2.14 16.00 11.51
C ALA A 119 -1.74 17.21 12.36
N VAL A 120 -2.04 17.15 13.64
CA VAL A 120 -1.66 18.15 14.64
C VAL A 120 -0.92 17.44 15.77
N ILE A 121 0.29 17.90 16.09
CA ILE A 121 1.10 17.43 17.21
C ILE A 121 1.15 18.53 18.27
N TYR A 122 0.63 18.23 19.45
CA TYR A 122 0.81 19.02 20.65
C TYR A 122 1.94 18.41 21.47
N ALA A 123 3.15 18.97 21.41
CA ALA A 123 4.30 18.43 22.14
C ALA A 123 5.30 19.54 22.46
N PRO A 124 6.04 19.46 23.58
CA PRO A 124 7.15 20.37 23.80
C PRO A 124 8.28 20.15 22.77
N PRO A 125 9.12 21.16 22.49
CA PRO A 125 10.06 21.13 21.36
C PRO A 125 11.07 19.97 21.39
N ASP A 126 11.44 19.54 22.61
CA ASP A 126 12.33 18.40 22.87
C ASP A 126 11.73 17.06 22.41
N GLN A 127 10.40 16.95 22.39
CA GLN A 127 9.68 15.72 22.01
C GLN A 127 9.12 15.77 20.59
N PHE A 128 9.18 16.92 19.92
CA PHE A 128 8.61 17.08 18.59
C PHE A 128 9.25 16.15 17.57
N ALA A 129 10.58 15.97 17.59
CA ALA A 129 11.28 15.10 16.64
C ALA A 129 10.81 13.64 16.76
N ASP A 130 10.71 13.13 17.98
CA ASP A 130 10.20 11.78 18.27
C ASP A 130 8.73 11.62 17.86
N ALA A 131 7.91 12.64 18.16
CA ALA A 131 6.50 12.60 17.84
C ALA A 131 6.25 12.65 16.32
N ARG A 132 7.04 13.45 15.60
CA ARG A 132 7.00 13.56 14.15
C ARG A 132 7.42 12.25 13.48
N ASP A 133 8.52 11.63 13.94
CA ASP A 133 8.99 10.35 13.40
C ASP A 133 7.95 9.23 13.57
N ALA A 134 7.36 9.10 14.77
CA ALA A 134 6.27 8.16 15.03
C ALA A 134 5.06 8.41 14.11
N LEU A 135 4.65 9.67 13.95
CA LEU A 135 3.53 10.06 13.11
C LEU A 135 3.76 9.74 11.63
N VAL A 136 4.97 10.00 11.12
CA VAL A 136 5.34 9.75 9.72
C VAL A 136 5.24 8.26 9.42
N ARG A 137 5.81 7.41 10.29
CA ARG A 137 5.76 5.94 10.15
C ARG A 137 4.33 5.40 10.23
N PHE A 138 3.58 5.88 11.22
CA PHE A 138 2.17 5.56 11.36
C PHE A 138 1.38 5.93 10.10
N THR A 139 1.65 7.10 9.51
CA THR A 139 0.96 7.55 8.29
C THR A 139 1.24 6.65 7.09
N VAL A 140 2.49 6.19 6.92
CA VAL A 140 2.84 5.26 5.84
C VAL A 140 2.08 3.96 6.01
N LEU A 141 2.15 3.37 7.20
CA LEU A 141 1.50 2.10 7.51
C LEU A 141 -0.03 2.17 7.40
N GLU A 142 -0.66 3.19 7.97
CA GLU A 142 -2.12 3.37 7.92
C GLU A 142 -2.61 3.55 6.48
N ARG A 143 -1.86 4.27 5.63
CA ARG A 143 -2.16 4.41 4.20
C ARG A 143 -2.01 3.08 3.46
N ASP A 144 -0.96 2.33 3.76
CA ASP A 144 -0.72 1.03 3.14
C ASP A 144 -1.87 0.05 3.46
N VAL A 145 -2.29 -0.02 4.73
CA VAL A 145 -3.46 -0.81 5.15
C VAL A 145 -4.74 -0.34 4.45
N CYS A 146 -4.99 0.98 4.40
CA CYS A 146 -6.17 1.52 3.70
C CYS A 146 -6.19 1.18 2.20
N GLU A 147 -5.03 1.18 1.53
CA GLU A 147 -4.92 0.80 0.12
C GLU A 147 -5.25 -0.69 -0.08
N ILE A 148 -4.78 -1.55 0.81
CA ILE A 148 -5.09 -2.98 0.79
C ILE A 148 -6.61 -3.19 0.99
N GLU A 149 -7.19 -2.58 2.02
CA GLU A 149 -8.64 -2.63 2.28
C GLU A 149 -9.46 -2.16 1.08
N ALA A 150 -9.05 -1.05 0.45
CA ALA A 150 -9.74 -0.49 -0.72
C ALA A 150 -9.62 -1.38 -1.96
N ALA A 151 -8.56 -2.19 -2.06
CA ALA A 151 -8.37 -3.13 -3.17
C ALA A 151 -9.21 -4.40 -3.04
N MET A 152 -9.57 -4.82 -1.82
CA MET A 152 -10.28 -6.08 -1.58
C MET A 152 -11.62 -6.22 -2.32
N PRO A 153 -12.51 -5.20 -2.38
CA PRO A 153 -13.76 -5.31 -3.13
C PRO A 153 -13.58 -5.66 -4.61
N ASP A 154 -12.55 -5.11 -5.25
CA ASP A 154 -12.22 -5.37 -6.64
C ASP A 154 -11.70 -6.79 -6.84
N ILE A 155 -10.84 -7.27 -5.93
CA ILE A 155 -10.32 -8.65 -5.93
C ILE A 155 -11.48 -9.63 -5.81
N TRP A 156 -12.40 -9.40 -4.86
CA TRP A 156 -13.58 -10.24 -4.69
C TRP A 156 -14.51 -10.22 -5.89
N ALA A 157 -14.66 -9.09 -6.57
CA ALA A 157 -15.42 -9.00 -7.80
C ALA A 157 -14.79 -9.85 -8.92
N GLU A 158 -13.46 -9.89 -9.01
CA GLU A 158 -12.74 -10.69 -9.99
C GLU A 158 -12.81 -12.18 -9.70
N ILE A 159 -12.68 -12.60 -8.43
CA ILE A 159 -12.88 -14.00 -8.01
C ILE A 159 -14.26 -14.50 -8.44
N ARG A 160 -15.31 -13.70 -8.21
CA ARG A 160 -16.68 -14.07 -8.63
C ARG A 160 -16.83 -14.22 -10.14
N ARG A 161 -16.12 -13.42 -10.93
CA ARG A 161 -16.14 -13.50 -12.41
C ARG A 161 -15.38 -14.72 -12.91
N THR A 162 -14.28 -15.06 -12.25
CA THR A 162 -13.35 -16.11 -12.67
C THR A 162 -13.65 -17.47 -12.05
N VAL A 163 -14.63 -17.59 -11.16
CA VAL A 163 -15.03 -18.85 -10.46
C VAL A 163 -15.19 -20.06 -11.38
N LYS A 164 -15.62 -19.87 -12.63
CA LYS A 164 -15.76 -20.99 -13.59
C LYS A 164 -14.42 -21.56 -14.05
N LEU A 165 -13.39 -20.72 -14.09
CA LEU A 165 -12.05 -21.07 -14.58
C LEU A 165 -11.30 -22.00 -13.63
N SER A 166 -11.69 -22.07 -12.34
CA SER A 166 -11.12 -23.04 -11.40
C SER A 166 -11.56 -24.48 -11.68
N HIS A 167 -12.71 -24.68 -12.35
CA HIS A 167 -13.29 -26.00 -12.61
C HIS A 167 -13.18 -26.45 -14.06
N THR A 168 -13.42 -25.54 -15.02
CA THR A 168 -13.44 -25.91 -16.44
C THR A 168 -12.86 -24.77 -17.27
N VAL A 169 -11.80 -25.09 -18.01
CA VAL A 169 -11.10 -24.14 -18.86
C VAL A 169 -11.31 -24.51 -20.32
N THR A 170 -11.93 -23.62 -21.10
CA THR A 170 -12.00 -23.78 -22.55
C THR A 170 -10.85 -23.05 -23.25
N ARG A 171 -10.57 -23.43 -24.49
CA ARG A 171 -9.55 -22.74 -25.32
C ARG A 171 -9.84 -21.25 -25.50
N GLY A 172 -11.12 -20.87 -25.58
CA GLY A 172 -11.54 -19.47 -25.68
C GLY A 172 -11.27 -18.68 -24.39
N ASP A 173 -11.25 -19.35 -23.25
CA ASP A 173 -11.01 -18.71 -21.95
C ASP A 173 -9.53 -18.49 -21.70
N VAL A 174 -8.66 -19.41 -22.13
CA VAL A 174 -7.19 -19.21 -22.11
C VAL A 174 -6.81 -17.93 -22.85
N ARG A 175 -7.34 -17.73 -24.06
CA ARG A 175 -7.01 -16.54 -24.87
C ARG A 175 -7.54 -15.24 -24.28
N ARG A 176 -8.70 -15.28 -23.60
CA ARG A 176 -9.37 -14.07 -23.08
C ARG A 176 -8.89 -13.67 -21.69
N ASN A 177 -8.54 -14.64 -20.84
CA ASN A 177 -8.35 -14.40 -19.42
C ASN A 177 -6.90 -14.54 -18.95
N SER A 178 -5.98 -15.14 -19.73
CA SER A 178 -4.61 -15.39 -19.26
C SER A 178 -3.88 -14.14 -18.78
N ALA A 179 -3.93 -13.04 -19.54
CA ALA A 179 -3.28 -11.79 -19.18
C ALA A 179 -3.92 -11.14 -17.95
N SER A 180 -5.26 -11.16 -17.86
CA SER A 180 -6.00 -10.57 -16.74
C SER A 180 -5.76 -11.35 -15.45
N VAL A 181 -5.77 -12.69 -15.50
CA VAL A 181 -5.49 -13.54 -14.35
C VAL A 181 -4.03 -13.38 -13.91
N GLY A 182 -3.07 -13.35 -14.84
CA GLY A 182 -1.66 -13.11 -14.50
C GLY A 182 -1.46 -11.77 -13.79
N ALA A 183 -2.04 -10.69 -14.32
CA ALA A 183 -1.99 -9.37 -13.67
C ALA A 183 -2.65 -9.36 -12.30
N MET A 184 -3.74 -10.13 -12.12
CA MET A 184 -4.39 -10.25 -10.81
C MET A 184 -3.55 -11.05 -9.82
N THR A 185 -2.91 -12.15 -10.26
CA THR A 185 -1.97 -12.91 -9.43
C THR A 185 -0.82 -12.03 -8.96
N GLU A 186 -0.21 -11.24 -9.86
CA GLU A 186 0.83 -10.27 -9.50
C GLU A 186 0.34 -9.24 -8.48
N ARG A 187 -0.86 -8.67 -8.70
CA ARG A 187 -1.46 -7.69 -7.80
C ARG A 187 -1.72 -8.27 -6.41
N VAL A 188 -2.33 -9.45 -6.31
CA VAL A 188 -2.62 -10.10 -5.02
C VAL A 188 -1.33 -10.50 -4.31
N THR A 189 -0.32 -10.99 -5.05
CA THR A 189 1.01 -11.29 -4.49
C THR A 189 1.65 -10.04 -3.88
N GLU A 190 1.59 -8.91 -4.57
CA GLU A 190 2.13 -7.65 -4.07
C GLU A 190 1.36 -7.15 -2.84
N LEU A 191 0.04 -7.27 -2.81
CA LEU A 191 -0.76 -6.90 -1.64
C LEU A 191 -0.46 -7.80 -0.43
N ASN A 192 -0.30 -9.11 -0.63
CA ASN A 192 0.07 -10.03 0.45
C ASN A 192 1.47 -9.73 0.98
N ARG A 193 2.43 -9.47 0.08
CA ARG A 193 3.79 -9.02 0.45
C ARG A 193 3.76 -7.75 1.30
N ARG A 194 2.93 -6.77 0.94
CA ARG A 194 2.76 -5.52 1.73
C ARG A 194 2.15 -5.81 3.10
N ALA A 195 1.07 -6.59 3.16
CA ALA A 195 0.41 -6.95 4.42
C ALA A 195 1.38 -7.63 5.39
N LEU A 196 2.23 -8.55 4.92
CA LEU A 196 3.25 -9.21 5.74
C LEU A 196 4.32 -8.24 6.28
N LEU A 197 4.72 -7.25 5.47
CA LEU A 197 5.66 -6.22 5.91
C LEU A 197 5.03 -5.27 6.94
N ASP A 198 3.76 -4.92 6.72
CA ASP A 198 2.98 -4.09 7.63
C ASP A 198 2.79 -4.78 8.99
N ASP A 199 2.53 -6.09 8.97
CA ASP A 199 2.40 -6.93 10.17
C ASP A 199 3.72 -6.99 10.94
N THR A 200 4.82 -7.25 10.23
CA THR A 200 6.16 -7.25 10.82
C THR A 200 6.51 -5.89 11.44
N ALA A 201 6.15 -4.78 10.78
CA ALA A 201 6.43 -3.44 11.29
C ALA A 201 5.61 -3.08 12.54
N LEU A 202 4.40 -3.64 12.66
CA LEU A 202 3.56 -3.50 13.86
C LEU A 202 4.10 -4.31 15.03
N GLU A 203 4.53 -5.55 14.80
CA GLU A 203 5.06 -6.43 15.84
C GLU A 203 6.48 -6.05 16.27
N GLN A 204 7.35 -5.72 15.31
CA GLN A 204 8.79 -5.55 15.50
C GLN A 204 9.24 -4.15 15.06
N MET A 205 8.83 -3.13 15.80
CA MET A 205 9.23 -1.75 15.53
C MET A 205 10.76 -1.60 15.47
N ALA A 206 11.26 -0.92 14.42
CA ALA A 206 12.68 -0.65 14.19
C ALA A 206 13.50 -0.41 15.48
N PRO A 207 14.60 -1.15 15.70
CA PRO A 207 15.38 -1.07 16.92
C PRO A 207 16.02 0.31 17.13
N ALA A 208 16.31 1.02 16.03
CA ALA A 208 16.91 2.36 16.03
C ALA A 208 15.97 3.48 16.53
N LEU A 209 14.67 3.21 16.69
CA LEU A 209 13.70 4.21 17.14
C LEU A 209 13.87 4.54 18.62
N SER A 210 13.66 5.81 18.96
CA SER A 210 13.61 6.24 20.35
C SER A 210 12.44 5.57 21.08
N PRO A 211 12.56 5.30 22.40
CA PRO A 211 11.45 4.73 23.17
C PRO A 211 10.18 5.60 23.16
N ALA A 212 10.32 6.92 23.03
CA ALA A 212 9.19 7.85 22.94
C ALA A 212 8.45 7.72 21.59
N SER A 213 9.20 7.64 20.48
CA SER A 213 8.65 7.40 19.15
C SER A 213 7.89 6.07 19.10
N LYS A 214 8.50 4.98 19.60
CA LYS A 214 7.86 3.65 19.67
C LYS A 214 6.53 3.65 20.44
N ARG A 215 6.51 4.29 21.61
CA ARG A 215 5.28 4.38 22.42
C ARG A 215 4.19 5.17 21.72
N LEU A 216 4.53 6.31 21.11
CA LEU A 216 3.53 7.11 20.41
C LEU A 216 2.99 6.40 19.18
N PHE A 217 3.86 5.71 18.44
CA PHE A 217 3.47 4.86 17.32
C PHE A 217 2.52 3.74 17.77
N ALA A 218 2.85 3.04 18.86
CA ALA A 218 1.99 1.99 19.42
C ALA A 218 0.59 2.52 19.79
N GLU A 219 0.53 3.69 20.43
CA GLU A 219 -0.75 4.34 20.75
C GLU A 219 -1.52 4.74 19.50
N LEU A 220 -0.86 5.30 18.48
CA LEU A 220 -1.51 5.62 17.20
C LEU A 220 -2.06 4.36 16.52
N ALA A 221 -1.28 3.28 16.46
CA ALA A 221 -1.69 2.00 15.89
C ALA A 221 -2.87 1.38 16.63
N LEU A 222 -2.87 1.45 17.97
CA LEU A 222 -3.96 0.99 18.81
C LEU A 222 -5.25 1.80 18.54
N GLN A 223 -5.15 3.13 18.51
CA GLN A 223 -6.30 4.02 18.31
C GLN A 223 -6.87 3.93 16.89
N ALA A 224 -6.05 3.57 15.90
CA ALA A 224 -6.48 3.31 14.53
C ALA A 224 -7.00 1.88 14.32
N ASN A 225 -6.87 1.03 15.34
CA ASN A 225 -7.16 -0.40 15.31
C ASN A 225 -6.41 -1.16 14.20
N LEU A 226 -5.12 -0.85 14.01
CA LEU A 226 -4.34 -1.42 12.91
C LEU A 226 -4.16 -2.94 13.03
N PHE A 227 -3.96 -3.46 14.24
CA PHE A 227 -3.80 -4.90 14.47
C PHE A 227 -5.03 -5.69 14.01
N ASP A 228 -6.21 -5.39 14.54
CA ASP A 228 -7.45 -6.10 14.17
C ASP A 228 -7.77 -5.95 12.67
N ARG A 229 -7.48 -4.78 12.08
CA ARG A 229 -7.74 -4.54 10.65
C ARG A 229 -6.84 -5.39 9.77
N LEU A 230 -5.56 -5.48 10.11
CA LEU A 230 -4.61 -6.30 9.37
C LEU A 230 -4.89 -7.79 9.55
N GLU A 231 -5.23 -8.22 10.77
CA GLU A 231 -5.68 -9.58 11.06
C GLU A 231 -6.93 -9.95 10.24
N ALA A 232 -7.92 -9.05 10.17
CA ALA A 232 -9.13 -9.26 9.38
C ALA A 232 -8.88 -9.33 7.86
N LEU A 233 -7.74 -8.82 7.37
CA LEU A 233 -7.32 -8.92 5.96
C LEU A 233 -6.55 -10.19 5.64
N GLY A 234 -5.94 -10.84 6.64
CA GLY A 234 -5.08 -12.01 6.45
C GLY A 234 -5.78 -13.15 5.69
N GLU A 235 -6.85 -13.71 6.26
CA GLU A 235 -7.59 -14.82 5.63
C GLU A 235 -8.16 -14.46 4.24
N PRO A 236 -8.80 -13.29 4.03
CA PRO A 236 -9.21 -12.83 2.71
C PRO A 236 -8.09 -12.75 1.66
N LEU A 237 -6.90 -12.27 2.05
CA LEU A 237 -5.75 -12.14 1.16
C LEU A 237 -5.16 -13.51 0.81
N ASP A 238 -4.99 -14.38 1.79
CA ASP A 238 -4.49 -15.74 1.58
C ASP A 238 -5.41 -16.53 0.65
N PHE A 239 -6.73 -16.46 0.89
CA PHE A 239 -7.69 -17.09 -0.01
C PHE A 239 -7.59 -16.53 -1.44
N ALA A 240 -7.48 -15.21 -1.60
CA ALA A 240 -7.37 -14.59 -2.91
C ALA A 240 -6.08 -15.02 -3.63
N PHE A 241 -4.98 -15.13 -2.89
CA PHE A 241 -3.68 -15.56 -3.39
C PHE A 241 -3.76 -16.99 -3.91
N ASP A 242 -4.20 -17.93 -3.06
CA ASP A 242 -4.34 -19.34 -3.40
C ASP A 242 -5.29 -19.54 -4.59
N TYR A 243 -6.42 -18.82 -4.58
CA TYR A 243 -7.41 -18.90 -5.64
C TYR A 243 -6.82 -18.48 -6.99
N HIS A 244 -6.14 -17.33 -7.05
CA HIS A 244 -5.55 -16.85 -8.29
C HIS A 244 -4.35 -17.67 -8.75
N GLU A 245 -3.58 -18.27 -7.83
CA GLU A 245 -2.55 -19.24 -8.17
C GLU A 245 -3.16 -20.48 -8.84
N VAL A 246 -4.22 -21.05 -8.26
CA VAL A 246 -4.93 -22.20 -8.83
C VAL A 246 -5.47 -21.89 -10.22
N VAL A 247 -6.15 -20.76 -10.41
CA VAL A 247 -6.69 -20.38 -11.73
C VAL A 247 -5.56 -20.16 -12.73
N ASN A 248 -4.47 -19.50 -12.33
CA ASN A 248 -3.32 -19.27 -13.21
C ASN A 248 -2.65 -20.59 -13.63
N ASN A 249 -2.47 -21.53 -12.69
CA ASN A 249 -1.94 -22.86 -12.96
C ASN A 249 -2.85 -23.61 -13.94
N ARG A 250 -4.18 -23.59 -13.74
CA ARG A 250 -5.15 -24.21 -14.67
C ARG A 250 -5.11 -23.62 -16.06
N LEU A 251 -5.03 -22.30 -16.20
CA LEU A 251 -4.92 -21.64 -17.50
C LEU A 251 -3.59 -22.01 -18.19
N THR A 252 -2.50 -22.09 -17.42
CA THR A 252 -1.19 -22.49 -17.92
C THR A 252 -1.19 -23.94 -18.39
N GLU A 253 -1.70 -24.87 -17.57
CA GLU A 253 -1.89 -26.29 -17.92
C GLU A 253 -2.73 -26.45 -19.19
N ALA A 254 -3.89 -25.78 -19.26
CA ALA A 254 -4.76 -25.83 -20.43
C ALA A 254 -4.08 -25.28 -21.69
N SER A 255 -3.33 -24.18 -21.55
CA SER A 255 -2.57 -23.60 -22.66
C SER A 255 -1.51 -24.57 -23.21
N GLN A 256 -0.80 -25.26 -22.31
CA GLN A 256 0.20 -26.26 -22.65
C GLN A 256 -0.45 -27.49 -23.29
N PHE A 257 -1.57 -27.96 -22.75
CA PHE A 257 -2.35 -29.07 -23.30
C PHE A 257 -2.81 -28.78 -24.73
N PHE A 258 -3.41 -27.61 -25.00
CA PHE A 258 -3.83 -27.25 -26.35
C PHE A 258 -2.66 -27.07 -27.32
N ARG A 259 -1.49 -26.64 -26.82
CA ARG A 259 -0.26 -26.56 -27.63
C ARG A 259 0.27 -27.95 -27.96
N SER A 260 0.33 -28.87 -26.99
CA SER A 260 0.74 -30.26 -27.19
C SER A 260 -0.20 -30.97 -28.16
N TYR A 261 -1.51 -30.90 -27.94
CA TYR A 261 -2.50 -31.52 -28.82
C TYR A 261 -2.37 -31.05 -30.28
N ARG A 262 -2.05 -29.77 -30.49
CA ARG A 262 -1.77 -29.24 -31.83
C ARG A 262 -0.52 -29.87 -32.43
N VAL A 263 0.57 -30.00 -31.67
CA VAL A 263 1.80 -30.66 -32.12
C VAL A 263 1.55 -32.14 -32.43
N ASP A 264 0.86 -32.85 -31.55
CA ASP A 264 0.53 -34.27 -31.71
C ASP A 264 -0.36 -34.50 -32.95
N SER A 265 -1.34 -33.63 -33.17
CA SER A 265 -2.18 -33.66 -34.38
C SER A 265 -1.37 -33.43 -35.66
N TRP A 266 -0.38 -32.53 -35.62
CA TRP A 266 0.53 -32.31 -36.75
C TRP A 266 1.41 -33.53 -37.02
N ILE A 267 1.93 -34.18 -35.98
CA ILE A 267 2.72 -35.41 -36.10
C ILE A 267 1.85 -36.52 -36.73
N LEU A 268 0.62 -36.71 -36.26
CA LEU A 268 -0.32 -37.69 -36.83
C LEU A 268 -0.66 -37.38 -38.30
N ALA A 269 -0.86 -36.11 -38.65
CA ALA A 269 -1.14 -35.72 -40.03
C ALA A 269 0.04 -36.00 -40.96
N VAL A 270 1.28 -35.73 -40.51
CA VAL A 270 2.50 -36.05 -41.26
C VAL A 270 2.67 -37.56 -41.43
N LEU A 271 2.47 -38.34 -40.37
CA LEU A 271 2.54 -39.81 -40.42
C LEU A 271 1.48 -40.39 -41.36
N ALA A 272 0.25 -39.85 -41.34
CA ALA A 272 -0.81 -40.29 -42.25
C ALA A 272 -0.46 -39.97 -43.72
N LEU A 273 0.10 -38.78 -43.98
CA LEU A 273 0.58 -38.40 -45.32
C LEU A 273 1.73 -39.32 -45.79
N GLU A 274 2.69 -39.62 -44.92
CA GLU A 274 3.79 -40.54 -45.21
C GLU A 274 3.27 -41.95 -45.50
N LEU A 275 2.30 -42.44 -44.71
CA LEU A 275 1.68 -43.74 -44.94
C LEU A 275 0.94 -43.78 -46.28
N ILE A 276 0.18 -42.74 -46.63
CA ILE A 276 -0.52 -42.64 -47.92
C ILE A 276 0.51 -42.62 -49.06
N ALA A 277 1.54 -41.79 -48.97
CA ALA A 277 2.59 -41.70 -49.98
C ALA A 277 3.33 -43.04 -50.18
N THR A 278 3.57 -43.76 -49.09
CA THR A 278 4.27 -45.06 -49.13
C THR A 278 3.37 -46.18 -49.65
N SER A 279 2.07 -46.17 -49.33
CA SER A 279 1.11 -47.20 -49.73
C SER A 279 0.54 -47.00 -51.14
N TYR A 280 0.45 -45.77 -51.62
CA TYR A 280 -0.01 -45.41 -52.97
C TYR A 280 0.62 -46.24 -54.11
N PRO A 281 1.96 -46.39 -54.21
CA PRO A 281 2.56 -47.19 -55.27
C PRO A 281 2.25 -48.69 -55.18
N TYR A 282 1.95 -49.22 -53.99
CA TYR A 282 1.53 -50.62 -53.83
C TYR A 282 0.08 -50.81 -54.28
N ILE A 283 -0.78 -49.83 -54.04
CA ILE A 283 -2.18 -49.84 -54.47
C ILE A 283 -2.27 -49.73 -55.99
N GLU A 284 -1.49 -48.85 -56.63
CA GLU A 284 -1.42 -48.75 -58.10
C GLU A 284 -1.01 -50.10 -58.74
N ARG A 285 -0.03 -50.80 -58.15
CA ARG A 285 0.39 -52.12 -58.65
C ARG A 285 -0.69 -53.19 -58.51
N LEU A 286 -1.47 -53.16 -57.44
CA LEU A 286 -2.60 -54.09 -57.23
C LEU A 286 -3.73 -53.87 -58.23
N PHE A 287 -4.04 -52.61 -58.57
CA PHE A 287 -5.04 -52.29 -59.59
C PHE A 287 -4.57 -52.58 -61.03
N ALA A 288 -3.26 -52.51 -61.30
CA ALA A 288 -2.72 -52.85 -62.62
C ALA A 288 -2.67 -54.37 -62.91
N LEU A 289 -2.91 -55.22 -61.90
CA LEU A 289 -2.87 -56.68 -62.00
C LEU A 289 -4.25 -57.35 -62.09
N ASN A 290 -5.34 -56.57 -61.95
CA ASN A 290 -6.71 -56.99 -62.23
C ASN A 290 -7.18 -56.46 -63.59
#